data_AF-C5MIS4-F1
#
_entry.id   AF-C5MIS4-F1
#
_cell.length_a   1.000
_cell.length_b   1.000
_cell.length_c   1.000
_cell.angle_alpha   90.00
_cell.angle_beta   90.00
_cell.angle_gamma   90.00
#
_symmetry.space_group_name_H-M   'P 1'
#
loop_
_entity.id
_entity.type
_entity.pdbx_description
1 polymer ?
#
loop_
_entity_poly.entity_id
_entity_poly.type
_entity_poly.pdbx_seq_one_letter_code
_entity_poly.pdbx_strand_id
1 'polypeptide(L)'
;MSSTQSISSEIKPYTVHEEEKQPKVVKKCTITGDGNEFVVIGDHKYYRHELMQAFGGTFNPGLAPYPKHQFGNPASVGLVATGMNILVTGLYFANAKGIHTPNVVVGLCMFMGGLIQFLAGLWGFLIGSQVGTFILTVFTSYGAFWFAFGCVFIPSFGIQEAYADDTSQLSNAIGFMIL
;
A
#
# COMPACT_ATOMS: atom_id res chain seq x y z
N MET A 1 33.07 -9.55 -52.35
CA MET A 1 32.49 -8.96 -51.12
C MET A 1 31.16 -9.62 -50.83
N SER A 2 31.11 -10.58 -49.91
CA SER A 2 29.91 -10.90 -49.13
C SER A 2 30.35 -11.89 -48.04
N SER A 3 30.42 -11.40 -46.81
CA SER A 3 30.81 -12.14 -45.62
C SER A 3 29.53 -12.58 -44.89
N THR A 4 29.22 -13.87 -44.93
CA THR A 4 28.26 -14.50 -44.02
C THR A 4 29.06 -15.19 -42.93
N GLN A 5 29.34 -14.50 -41.83
CA GLN A 5 29.80 -15.15 -40.61
C GLN A 5 28.59 -15.47 -39.74
N SER A 6 28.34 -16.76 -39.55
CA SER A 6 27.46 -17.29 -38.52
C SER A 6 28.08 -17.00 -37.15
N ILE A 7 27.46 -16.12 -36.37
CA ILE A 7 27.81 -15.92 -34.96
C ILE A 7 27.20 -17.09 -34.18
N SER A 8 28.01 -18.11 -33.92
CA SER A 8 27.70 -19.13 -32.92
C SER A 8 27.86 -18.48 -31.54
N SER A 9 26.76 -18.24 -30.83
CA SER A 9 26.78 -17.76 -29.45
C SER A 9 27.21 -18.90 -28.52
N GLU A 10 28.51 -19.01 -28.24
CA GLU A 10 29.02 -19.86 -27.16
C GLU A 10 28.47 -19.33 -25.82
N ILE A 11 27.54 -20.07 -25.23
CA ILE A 11 27.09 -19.85 -23.86
C ILE A 11 28.21 -20.35 -22.95
N LYS A 12 28.88 -19.42 -22.27
CA LYS A 12 29.88 -19.75 -21.25
C LYS A 12 29.17 -20.42 -20.07
N PRO A 13 29.58 -21.62 -19.62
CA PRO A 13 28.93 -22.28 -18.49
C PRO A 13 29.18 -21.48 -17.21
N TYR A 14 28.11 -21.31 -16.42
CA TYR A 14 28.17 -20.73 -15.09
C TYR A 14 28.98 -21.65 -14.16
N THR A 15 30.18 -21.21 -13.78
CA THR A 15 30.98 -21.88 -12.75
C THR A 15 30.30 -21.70 -11.40
N VAL A 16 29.82 -22.80 -10.83
CA VAL A 16 29.36 -22.88 -9.45
C VAL A 16 30.59 -22.58 -8.57
N HIS A 17 30.59 -21.44 -7.90
CA HIS A 17 31.44 -21.27 -6.74
C HIS A 17 30.89 -22.21 -5.67
N GLU A 18 31.57 -23.34 -5.46
CA GLU A 18 31.36 -24.19 -4.30
C GLU A 18 31.75 -23.37 -3.06
N GLU A 19 30.77 -22.66 -2.50
CA GLU A 19 30.84 -22.28 -1.09
C GLU A 19 30.91 -23.58 -0.30
N GLU A 20 32.09 -23.83 0.27
CA GLU A 20 32.39 -24.92 1.18
C GLU A 20 31.37 -24.88 2.33
N LYS A 21 30.32 -25.68 2.19
CA LYS A 21 29.17 -25.71 3.10
C LYS A 21 29.62 -26.38 4.39
N GLN A 22 30.13 -25.59 5.33
CA GLN A 22 30.43 -26.05 6.68
C GLN A 22 29.24 -26.88 7.21
N PRO A 23 29.46 -28.09 7.76
CA PRO A 23 28.38 -28.91 8.25
C PRO A 23 27.70 -28.20 9.41
N LYS A 24 26.49 -27.69 9.16
CA LYS A 24 25.64 -27.10 10.20
C LYS A 24 25.34 -28.20 11.22
N VAL A 25 25.96 -28.14 12.40
CA VAL A 25 25.77 -29.12 13.47
C VAL A 25 24.29 -29.16 13.85
N VAL A 26 23.58 -30.20 13.44
CA VAL A 26 22.16 -30.38 13.74
C VAL A 26 22.05 -30.88 15.19
N LYS A 27 21.77 -29.98 16.14
CA LYS A 27 21.47 -30.37 17.53
C LYS A 27 20.08 -31.04 17.56
N LYS A 28 19.99 -32.23 18.17
CA LYS A 28 18.77 -33.05 18.20
C LYS A 28 17.73 -32.44 19.15
N CYS A 29 16.53 -32.16 18.65
CA CYS A 29 15.39 -31.75 19.46
C CYS A 29 14.77 -32.98 20.13
N THR A 30 14.57 -32.94 21.45
CA THR A 30 14.04 -34.08 22.22
C THR A 30 12.88 -33.62 23.10
N ILE A 31 11.81 -34.42 23.16
CA ILE A 31 10.67 -34.19 24.04
C ILE A 31 10.87 -35.03 25.30
N THR A 32 10.65 -34.45 26.49
CA THR A 32 10.89 -35.11 27.77
C THR A 32 9.82 -34.76 28.82
N GLY A 33 9.70 -35.59 29.86
CA GLY A 33 8.74 -35.48 30.97
C GLY A 33 7.60 -36.50 30.91
N ASP A 34 7.00 -36.82 32.06
CA ASP A 34 5.94 -37.83 32.23
C ASP A 34 4.71 -37.60 31.32
N GLY A 35 4.51 -36.36 30.87
CA GLY A 35 3.45 -35.95 29.94
C GLY A 35 3.91 -35.30 28.64
N ASN A 36 5.17 -35.45 28.22
CA ASN A 36 5.74 -34.76 27.04
C ASN A 36 5.64 -33.22 27.10
N GLU A 37 5.76 -32.66 28.29
CA GLU A 37 5.51 -31.24 28.57
C GLU A 37 6.68 -30.33 28.18
N PHE A 38 7.87 -30.89 28.00
CA PHE A 38 9.09 -30.14 27.74
C PHE A 38 9.69 -30.47 26.38
N VAL A 39 10.14 -29.42 25.70
CA VAL A 39 10.93 -29.52 24.46
C VAL A 39 12.34 -29.02 24.75
N VAL A 40 13.33 -29.88 24.57
CA VAL A 40 14.75 -29.57 24.76
C VAL A 40 15.36 -29.33 23.38
N ILE A 41 15.84 -28.10 23.16
CA ILE A 41 16.49 -27.66 21.92
C ILE A 41 17.93 -27.28 22.29
N GLY A 42 18.88 -28.15 21.94
CA GLY A 42 20.26 -27.99 22.37
C GLY A 42 20.39 -28.08 23.89
N ASP A 43 20.90 -27.03 24.52
CA ASP A 43 21.18 -26.99 25.96
C ASP A 43 20.07 -26.30 26.78
N HIS A 44 18.95 -25.93 26.12
CA HIS A 44 17.84 -25.21 26.74
C HIS A 44 16.55 -26.05 26.76
N LYS A 45 15.86 -26.02 27.91
CA LYS A 45 14.59 -26.70 28.18
C LYS A 45 13.45 -25.68 28.20
N TYR A 46 12.45 -25.87 27.36
CA TYR A 46 11.29 -24.97 27.25
C TYR A 46 9.99 -25.73 27.50
N TYR A 47 9.01 -25.05 28.10
CA TYR A 47 7.66 -25.58 28.19
C TYR A 47 7.01 -25.62 26.81
N ARG A 48 6.44 -26.76 26.45
CA ARG A 48 5.83 -26.98 25.14
C ARG A 48 4.73 -25.96 24.84
N HIS A 49 3.93 -25.57 25.84
CA HIS A 49 2.85 -24.61 25.64
C HIS A 49 3.36 -23.19 25.35
N GLU A 50 4.42 -22.74 26.03
CA GLU A 50 5.05 -21.43 25.78
C GLU A 50 5.72 -21.40 24.40
N LEU A 51 6.39 -22.50 24.04
CA LEU A 51 7.00 -22.66 22.73
C LEU A 51 5.93 -22.67 21.63
N MET A 52 4.81 -23.35 21.82
CA MET A 52 3.69 -23.31 20.88
C MET A 52 3.10 -21.91 20.74
N GLN A 53 2.97 -21.16 21.84
CA GLN A 53 2.48 -19.77 21.82
C GLN A 53 3.45 -18.84 21.08
N ALA A 54 4.75 -18.96 21.33
CA ALA A 54 5.77 -18.15 20.67
C ALA A 54 5.82 -18.36 19.14
N PHE A 55 5.41 -19.54 18.66
CA PHE A 55 5.36 -19.91 17.24
C PHE A 55 3.94 -19.90 16.64
N GLY A 56 3.00 -19.17 17.25
CA GLY A 56 1.64 -18.99 16.73
C GLY A 56 0.83 -20.29 16.62
N GLY A 57 1.17 -21.30 17.41
CA GLY A 57 0.44 -22.57 17.53
C GLY A 57 0.76 -23.61 16.46
N THR A 58 1.53 -23.32 15.40
CA THR A 58 1.74 -24.28 14.31
C THR A 58 3.10 -24.98 14.31
N PHE A 59 4.09 -24.49 15.06
CA PHE A 59 5.43 -25.12 15.20
C PHE A 59 5.98 -25.74 13.90
N ASN A 60 5.71 -25.09 12.77
CA ASN A 60 6.06 -25.60 11.46
C ASN A 60 7.33 -24.88 11.00
N PRO A 61 8.52 -25.49 11.14
CA PRO A 61 9.75 -24.96 10.57
C PRO A 61 9.79 -25.10 9.04
N GLY A 62 8.73 -25.65 8.42
CA GLY A 62 8.57 -25.68 6.97
C GLY A 62 8.37 -24.29 6.37
N LEU A 63 8.51 -24.20 5.04
CA LEU A 63 8.18 -22.99 4.30
C LEU A 63 6.77 -22.55 4.67
N ALA A 64 6.63 -21.36 5.27
CA ALA A 64 5.33 -20.77 5.51
C ALA A 64 4.52 -20.84 4.20
N PRO A 65 3.27 -21.33 4.24
CA PRO A 65 2.46 -21.40 3.03
C PRO A 65 2.45 -20.02 2.38
N TYR A 66 2.84 -19.96 1.11
CA TYR A 66 2.94 -18.70 0.39
C TYR A 66 1.59 -17.97 0.52
N PRO A 67 1.56 -16.71 0.97
CA PRO A 67 0.31 -16.00 1.16
C PRO A 67 -0.47 -16.03 -0.15
N LYS A 68 -1.60 -16.74 -0.13
CA LYS A 68 -2.50 -16.79 -1.28
C LYS A 68 -3.23 -15.46 -1.33
N HIS A 69 -2.71 -14.49 -2.09
CA HIS A 69 -3.44 -13.27 -2.42
C HIS A 69 -4.67 -13.64 -3.27
N GLN A 70 -5.83 -13.79 -2.64
CA GLN A 70 -7.09 -14.10 -3.32
C GLN A 70 -7.80 -12.85 -3.87
N PHE A 71 -7.38 -11.66 -3.43
CA PHE A 71 -7.96 -10.38 -3.82
C PHE A 71 -7.01 -9.57 -4.72
N GLY A 72 -7.59 -8.79 -5.62
CA GLY A 72 -6.84 -7.86 -6.48
C GLY A 72 -6.16 -6.75 -5.67
N ASN A 73 -5.09 -6.17 -6.23
CA ASN A 73 -4.35 -5.09 -5.59
C ASN A 73 -5.12 -3.76 -5.68
N PRO A 74 -5.62 -3.19 -4.55
CA PRO A 74 -6.35 -1.92 -4.56
C PRO A 74 -5.44 -0.71 -4.82
N ALA A 75 -4.12 -0.86 -4.69
CA ALA A 75 -3.17 0.23 -4.89
C ALA A 75 -3.23 0.79 -6.31
N SER A 76 -3.43 -0.05 -7.33
CA SER A 76 -3.47 0.39 -8.73
C SER A 76 -4.64 1.34 -8.98
N VAL A 77 -5.83 1.01 -8.48
CA VAL A 77 -7.03 1.83 -8.64
C VAL A 77 -6.87 3.17 -7.90
N GLY A 78 -6.39 3.14 -6.66
CA GLY A 78 -6.17 4.36 -5.88
C GLY A 78 -5.13 5.29 -6.52
N LEU A 79 -4.05 4.75 -7.09
CA LEU A 79 -3.01 5.54 -7.76
C LEU A 79 -3.49 6.17 -9.07
N VAL A 80 -4.28 5.45 -9.88
CA VAL A 80 -4.85 6.01 -11.11
C VAL A 80 -5.84 7.12 -10.80
N ALA A 81 -6.69 6.92 -9.79
CA ALA A 81 -7.65 7.93 -9.34
C ALA A 81 -6.95 9.21 -8.85
N THR A 82 -5.91 9.04 -8.02
CA THR A 82 -5.09 10.14 -7.51
C THR A 82 -4.37 10.88 -8.65
N GLY A 83 -3.72 10.15 -9.54
CA GLY A 83 -2.96 10.72 -10.65
C GLY A 83 -3.83 11.53 -11.60
N MET A 84 -5.01 11.00 -11.97
CA MET A 84 -5.97 11.72 -12.81
C MET A 84 -6.48 12.99 -12.12
N ASN A 85 -6.86 12.91 -10.85
CA ASN A 85 -7.41 14.06 -10.12
C ASN A 85 -6.38 15.19 -9.96
N ILE A 86 -5.14 14.87 -9.57
CA ILE A 86 -4.07 15.87 -9.40
C ILE A 86 -3.65 16.45 -10.75
N LEU A 87 -3.54 15.64 -11.80
CA LEU A 87 -3.19 16.12 -13.15
C LEU A 87 -4.20 17.17 -13.62
N VAL A 88 -5.49 16.86 -13.53
CA VAL A 88 -6.54 17.78 -13.97
C VAL A 88 -6.55 19.03 -13.10
N THR A 89 -6.52 18.89 -11.77
CA THR A 89 -6.47 20.04 -10.85
C THR A 89 -5.26 20.94 -11.13
N GLY A 90 -4.10 20.34 -11.40
CA GLY A 90 -2.88 21.07 -11.79
C GLY A 90 -3.01 21.84 -13.10
N LEU A 91 -3.73 21.32 -14.09
CA LEU A 91 -4.03 22.04 -15.33
C LEU A 91 -4.93 23.26 -15.07
N TYR A 92 -5.86 23.17 -14.12
CA TYR A 92 -6.67 24.31 -13.71
C TYR A 92 -5.83 25.37 -12.97
N PHE A 93 -4.93 24.95 -12.07
CA PHE A 93 -3.98 25.89 -11.44
C PHE A 93 -3.04 26.56 -12.45
N ALA A 94 -2.63 25.84 -13.50
CA ALA A 94 -1.86 26.40 -14.61
C ALA A 94 -2.70 27.26 -15.57
N ASN A 95 -4.01 27.41 -15.33
CA ASN A 95 -4.95 28.09 -16.22
C ASN A 95 -4.86 27.60 -17.67
N ALA A 96 -4.69 26.29 -17.85
CA ALA A 96 -4.59 25.68 -19.17
C ALA A 96 -5.84 26.01 -20.00
N LYS A 97 -5.64 26.45 -21.24
CA LYS A 97 -6.70 26.93 -22.14
C LYS A 97 -7.50 28.14 -21.65
N GLY A 98 -7.00 28.90 -20.66
CA GLY A 98 -7.68 30.11 -20.16
C GLY A 98 -8.95 29.82 -19.36
N ILE A 99 -9.08 28.61 -18.81
CA ILE A 99 -10.23 28.21 -17.99
C ILE A 99 -9.97 28.66 -16.55
N HIS A 100 -10.80 29.57 -16.05
CA HIS A 100 -10.71 30.10 -14.68
C HIS A 100 -11.78 29.54 -13.73
N THR A 101 -12.85 28.94 -14.27
CA THR A 101 -13.98 28.45 -13.47
C THR A 101 -13.77 26.97 -13.09
N PRO A 102 -13.66 26.62 -11.80
CA PRO A 102 -13.30 25.26 -11.38
C PRO A 102 -14.47 24.25 -11.38
N ASN A 103 -15.67 24.62 -11.84
CA ASN A 103 -16.89 23.78 -11.69
C ASN A 103 -16.75 22.35 -12.20
N VAL A 104 -16.02 22.12 -13.30
CA VAL A 104 -15.83 20.77 -13.85
C VAL A 104 -14.89 19.93 -12.97
N VAL A 105 -13.91 20.55 -12.31
CA VAL A 105 -12.99 19.88 -11.39
C VAL A 105 -13.70 19.36 -10.16
N VAL A 106 -14.74 20.07 -9.70
CA VAL A 106 -15.53 19.66 -8.52
C VAL A 106 -16.10 18.26 -8.70
N GLY A 107 -16.66 17.94 -9.87
CA GLY A 107 -17.15 16.58 -10.16
C GLY A 107 -16.04 15.54 -10.08
N LEU A 108 -14.86 15.86 -10.61
CA LEU A 108 -13.70 14.98 -10.56
C LEU A 108 -13.20 14.77 -9.11
N CYS A 109 -13.16 15.83 -8.31
CA CYS A 109 -12.80 15.76 -6.90
C CYS A 109 -13.77 14.88 -6.11
N MET A 110 -15.08 14.95 -6.37
CA MET A 110 -16.07 14.13 -5.66
C MET A 110 -16.00 12.65 -6.05
N PHE A 111 -15.87 12.33 -7.34
CA PHE A 111 -15.93 10.94 -7.81
C PHE A 111 -14.56 10.25 -7.85
N MET A 112 -13.59 10.82 -8.57
CA MET A 112 -12.26 10.21 -8.73
C MET A 112 -11.41 10.45 -7.50
N GLY A 113 -11.29 11.71 -7.05
CA GLY A 113 -10.50 12.07 -5.88
C GLY A 113 -11.12 11.60 -4.56
N GLY A 114 -12.44 11.61 -4.44
CA GLY A 114 -13.18 11.25 -3.23
C GLY A 114 -13.62 9.79 -3.23
N LEU A 115 -14.69 9.48 -3.96
CA LEU A 115 -15.41 8.20 -3.84
C LEU A 115 -14.54 6.99 -4.19
N ILE A 116 -13.92 6.98 -5.37
CA ILE A 116 -13.13 5.83 -5.84
C ILE A 116 -11.89 5.65 -4.97
N GLN A 117 -11.20 6.73 -4.63
CA GLN A 117 -10.01 6.69 -3.78
C GLN A 117 -10.35 6.20 -2.37
N PHE A 118 -11.45 6.69 -1.78
CA PHE A 118 -11.92 6.26 -0.46
C PHE A 118 -12.31 4.77 -0.46
N LEU A 119 -13.04 4.30 -1.48
CA LEU A 119 -13.39 2.88 -1.63
C LEU A 119 -12.16 1.99 -1.82
N ALA A 120 -11.15 2.45 -2.57
CA ALA A 120 -9.88 1.73 -2.73
C ALA A 120 -9.12 1.61 -1.40
N GLY A 121 -9.16 2.65 -0.55
CA GLY A 121 -8.61 2.62 0.80
C GLY A 121 -9.31 1.59 1.69
N LEU A 122 -10.65 1.61 1.72
CA LEU A 122 -11.44 0.63 2.48
C LEU A 122 -11.19 -0.81 2.03
N TRP A 123 -11.03 -1.03 0.72
CA TRP A 123 -10.69 -2.35 0.19
C TRP A 123 -9.29 -2.82 0.63
N GLY A 124 -8.34 -1.88 0.79
CA GLY A 124 -7.02 -2.15 1.35
C GLY A 124 -7.05 -2.75 2.76
N PHE A 125 -7.98 -2.31 3.61
CA PHE A 125 -8.16 -2.85 4.96
C PHE A 125 -8.63 -4.31 4.94
N LEU A 126 -9.54 -4.66 4.03
CA LEU A 126 -10.12 -6.01 3.93
C LEU A 126 -9.10 -7.09 3.53
N ILE A 127 -7.97 -6.70 2.94
CA ILE A 127 -6.91 -7.62 2.50
C ILE A 127 -6.02 -8.08 3.67
N GLY A 128 -6.11 -7.47 4.86
CA GLY A 128 -5.55 -8.01 6.10
C GLY A 128 -4.02 -8.14 6.15
N SER A 129 -3.30 -7.48 5.24
CA SER A 129 -1.83 -7.43 5.26
C SER A 129 -1.36 -6.13 5.91
N GLN A 130 -0.15 -6.11 6.49
CA GLN A 130 0.44 -4.89 7.08
C GLN A 130 0.56 -3.73 6.06
N VAL A 131 0.61 -4.06 4.77
CA VAL A 131 0.57 -3.12 3.63
C VAL A 131 -0.83 -2.51 3.43
N GLY A 132 -1.89 -3.25 3.79
CA GLY A 132 -3.29 -2.81 3.70
C GLY A 132 -3.62 -1.63 4.62
N THR A 133 -3.03 -1.56 5.81
CA THR A 133 -3.24 -0.45 6.76
C THR A 133 -2.68 0.87 6.22
N PHE A 134 -1.50 0.84 5.57
CA PHE A 134 -0.93 2.02 4.94
C PHE A 134 -1.84 2.55 3.81
N ILE A 135 -2.29 1.64 2.94
CA ILE A 135 -3.19 1.96 1.83
C ILE A 135 -4.51 2.55 2.34
N LEU A 136 -5.09 1.94 3.39
CA LEU A 136 -6.27 2.46 4.05
C LEU A 136 -6.04 3.89 4.51
N THR A 137 -5.02 4.13 5.33
CA THR A 137 -4.78 5.45 5.92
C THR A 137 -4.58 6.50 4.84
N VAL A 138 -3.71 6.22 3.86
CA VAL A 138 -3.36 7.18 2.80
C VAL A 138 -4.56 7.47 1.91
N PHE A 139 -5.19 6.46 1.31
CA PHE A 139 -6.27 6.73 0.35
C PHE A 139 -7.56 7.21 1.00
N THR A 140 -7.84 6.80 2.24
CA THR A 140 -9.03 7.28 2.96
C THR A 140 -8.85 8.73 3.37
N SER A 141 -7.67 9.14 3.87
CA SER A 141 -7.42 10.53 4.26
C SER A 141 -7.39 11.47 3.05
N TYR A 142 -6.71 11.09 1.96
CA TYR A 142 -6.73 11.87 0.72
C TYR A 142 -8.12 11.92 0.09
N GLY A 143 -8.89 10.82 0.13
CA GLY A 143 -10.26 10.80 -0.35
C GLY A 143 -11.18 11.74 0.42
N ALA A 144 -11.07 11.74 1.75
CA ALA A 144 -11.79 12.68 2.62
C ALA A 144 -11.40 14.14 2.36
N PHE A 145 -10.11 14.41 2.13
CA PHE A 145 -9.62 15.74 1.74
C PHE A 145 -10.28 16.23 0.45
N TRP A 146 -10.32 15.40 -0.60
CA TRP A 146 -10.95 15.79 -1.88
C TRP A 146 -12.45 16.00 -1.78
N PHE A 147 -13.14 15.26 -0.91
CA PHE A 147 -14.54 15.54 -0.58
C PHE A 147 -14.70 16.90 0.10
N ALA A 148 -13.89 17.19 1.13
CA ALA A 148 -13.95 18.47 1.83
C ALA A 148 -13.65 19.65 0.88
N PHE A 149 -12.66 19.50 0.00
CA PHE A 149 -12.32 20.50 -1.00
C PHE A 149 -13.45 20.69 -2.02
N GLY A 150 -14.07 19.61 -2.50
CA GLY A 150 -15.21 19.67 -3.42
C GLY A 150 -16.43 20.37 -2.82
N CYS A 151 -16.72 20.14 -1.53
CA CYS A 151 -17.84 20.77 -0.82
C CYS A 151 -17.76 22.31 -0.81
N VAL A 152 -16.56 22.90 -0.80
CA VAL A 152 -16.37 24.36 -0.85
C VAL A 152 -17.00 24.97 -2.09
N PHE A 153 -17.02 24.24 -3.21
CA PHE A 153 -17.52 24.74 -4.49
C PHE A 153 -18.96 24.32 -4.81
N ILE A 154 -19.57 23.48 -3.98
CA ILE A 154 -20.95 23.04 -4.15
C ILE A 154 -21.87 24.03 -3.42
N PRO A 155 -22.75 24.77 -4.12
CA PRO A 155 -23.60 25.80 -3.50
C PRO A 155 -24.50 25.25 -2.40
N SER A 156 -24.91 23.98 -2.49
CA SER A 156 -25.77 23.33 -1.50
C SER A 156 -25.16 23.25 -0.09
N PHE A 157 -23.84 23.35 0.07
CA PHE A 157 -23.22 23.40 1.39
C PHE A 157 -23.15 24.82 1.97
N GLY A 158 -23.43 25.86 1.18
CA GLY A 158 -23.49 27.25 1.65
C GLY A 158 -22.15 27.83 2.12
N ILE A 159 -21.02 27.15 1.88
CA ILE A 159 -19.71 27.59 2.40
C ILE A 159 -19.31 28.93 1.80
N GLN A 160 -19.42 29.10 0.48
CA GLN A 160 -19.08 30.39 -0.17
C GLN A 160 -20.02 31.52 0.26
N GLU A 161 -21.31 31.22 0.47
CA GLU A 161 -22.30 32.21 0.91
C GLU A 161 -22.00 32.72 2.32
N ALA A 162 -21.49 31.86 3.20
CA ALA A 162 -21.09 32.24 4.56
C ALA A 162 -19.93 33.25 4.60
N TYR A 163 -19.17 33.39 3.52
CA TYR A 163 -18.07 34.35 3.39
C TYR A 163 -18.37 35.47 2.38
N ALA A 164 -19.65 35.70 2.02
CA ALA A 164 -20.04 36.71 1.03
C ALA A 164 -19.62 38.13 1.41
N ASP A 165 -19.58 38.45 2.72
CA ASP A 165 -19.21 39.77 3.23
C ASP A 165 -17.69 40.04 3.19
N ASP A 166 -16.86 38.98 3.25
CA ASP A 166 -15.39 39.10 3.25
C ASP A 166 -14.73 37.90 2.54
N THR A 167 -14.51 38.04 1.24
CA THR A 167 -13.87 37.02 0.41
C THR A 167 -12.40 36.78 0.74
N SER A 168 -11.75 37.69 1.48
CA SER A 168 -10.36 37.50 1.91
C SER A 168 -10.26 36.42 2.99
N GLN A 169 -11.26 36.33 3.87
CA GLN A 169 -11.36 35.28 4.88
C GLN A 169 -11.56 33.89 4.25
N LEU A 170 -12.36 33.79 3.18
CA LEU A 170 -12.50 32.53 2.44
C LEU A 170 -11.15 32.04 1.89
N SER A 171 -10.36 32.96 1.31
CA SER A 171 -9.05 32.61 0.76
C SER A 171 -8.08 32.12 1.84
N ASN A 172 -8.08 32.77 3.02
CA ASN A 172 -7.29 32.34 4.16
C ASN A 172 -7.77 30.99 4.73
N ALA A 173 -9.09 30.78 4.82
CA ALA A 173 -9.69 29.54 5.30
C ALA A 173 -9.37 28.33 4.39
N ILE A 174 -9.45 28.52 3.06
CA ILE A 174 -8.98 27.53 2.09
C ILE A 174 -7.48 27.30 2.25
N GLY A 175 -6.70 28.36 2.51
CA GLY A 175 -5.27 28.26 2.82
C GLY A 175 -4.97 27.35 4.02
N PHE A 176 -5.76 27.42 5.09
CA PHE A 176 -5.61 26.51 6.24
C PHE A 176 -6.03 25.08 5.94
N MET A 177 -6.98 24.87 5.02
CA MET A 177 -7.43 23.53 4.63
C MET A 177 -6.36 22.74 3.85
N ILE A 178 -5.56 23.43 3.04
CA ILE A 178 -4.59 22.80 2.12
C ILE A 178 -3.18 22.61 2.71
N LEU A 179 -2.98 22.97 3.99
CA LEU A 179 -1.76 22.69 4.75
C LEU A 179 -1.58 21.19 5.00
#